data_AF-A7VTA4-F1
#
_entry.id   AF-A7VTA4-F1
#
_cell.length_a   1.000
_cell.length_b   1.000
_cell.length_c   1.000
_cell.angle_alpha   90.00
_cell.angle_beta   90.00
_cell.angle_gamma   90.00
#
_symmetry.space_group_name_H-M   'P 1'
#
loop_
_entity.id
_entity.type
_entity.pdbx_description
1 polymer ?
#
loop_
_entity_poly.entity_id
_entity_poly.type
_entity_poly.pdbx_seq_one_letter_code
_entity_poly.pdbx_strand_id
1 'polypeptide(L)'
;MIVIKTLVISSQPYAQWLAESLSFLENRKIDKIAIVAIDKTNGEVITGYHDCTFADKAVMAANIQADAIYGSVLANADQIVQEAEDIANSGYDQNQL
;
A
#
# COMPACT_ATOMS: atom_id res chain seq x y z
N MET A 1 15.38 28.35 -12.68
CA MET A 1 16.06 27.18 -13.25
C MET A 1 16.45 26.28 -12.08
N ILE A 2 15.68 25.23 -11.80
CA ILE A 2 16.05 24.25 -10.78
C ILE A 2 17.17 23.42 -11.39
N VAL A 3 18.36 23.51 -10.81
CA VAL A 3 19.47 22.63 -11.16
C VAL A 3 19.17 21.29 -10.53
N ILE A 4 18.63 20.35 -11.31
CA ILE A 4 18.65 18.94 -10.92
C ILE A 4 20.12 18.52 -11.01
N LYS A 5 20.86 18.68 -9.93
CA LYS A 5 22.09 17.90 -9.75
C LYS A 5 21.61 16.46 -9.73
N THR A 6 22.01 15.66 -10.71
CA THR A 6 21.81 14.21 -10.70
C THR A 6 22.57 13.65 -9.49
N LEU A 7 21.94 13.73 -8.32
CA LEU A 7 22.39 13.06 -7.12
C LEU A 7 21.99 11.60 -7.32
N VAL A 8 22.97 10.71 -7.42
CA VAL A 8 22.68 9.28 -7.35
C VAL A 8 22.11 9.03 -5.96
N ILE A 9 20.76 8.97 -5.85
CA ILE A 9 20.06 8.78 -4.57
C ILE A 9 20.43 7.42 -3.98
N SER A 10 20.70 6.43 -4.84
CA SER A 10 21.06 5.08 -4.44
C SER A 10 21.65 4.31 -5.63
N SER A 11 22.52 3.33 -5.36
CA SER A 11 22.98 2.35 -6.36
C SER A 11 22.14 1.06 -6.38
N GLN A 12 21.02 1.05 -5.64
CA GLN A 12 20.14 -0.12 -5.52
C GLN A 12 19.18 -0.23 -6.72
N PRO A 13 18.61 -1.43 -7.00
CA PRO A 13 17.70 -1.64 -8.13
C PRO A 13 16.47 -0.73 -8.14
N TYR A 14 16.00 -0.29 -6.96
CA TYR A 14 14.84 0.60 -6.82
C TYR A 14 15.16 2.09 -7.03
N ALA A 15 16.42 2.47 -7.29
CA ALA A 15 16.85 3.87 -7.31
C ALA A 15 16.11 4.72 -8.35
N GLN A 16 15.93 4.19 -9.57
CA GLN A 16 15.21 4.87 -10.64
C GLN A 16 13.74 5.12 -10.25
N TRP A 17 13.06 4.08 -9.77
CA TRP A 17 11.67 4.17 -9.30
C TRP A 17 11.51 5.18 -8.16
N LEU A 18 12.46 5.23 -7.22
CA LEU A 18 12.44 6.20 -6.13
C LEU A 18 12.59 7.64 -6.63
N ALA A 19 13.51 7.89 -7.55
CA ALA A 19 13.73 9.22 -8.14
C ALA A 19 12.49 9.70 -8.92
N GLU A 20 11.87 8.82 -9.70
CA GLU A 20 10.62 9.11 -10.42
C GLU A 20 9.46 9.38 -9.45
N SER A 21 9.35 8.59 -8.37
CA SER A 21 8.34 8.79 -7.33
C SER A 21 8.48 10.15 -6.66
N LEU A 22 9.70 10.55 -6.30
CA LEU A 22 9.95 11.87 -5.72
C LEU A 22 9.64 13.00 -6.70
N SER A 23 10.00 12.84 -7.98
CA SER A 23 9.66 13.81 -9.04
C SER A 23 8.15 13.96 -9.22
N PHE A 24 7.40 12.87 -9.10
CA PHE A 24 5.93 12.90 -9.14
C PHE A 24 5.35 13.63 -7.93
N LEU A 25 5.89 13.40 -6.73
CA LEU A 25 5.45 14.08 -5.50
C LEU A 25 5.75 15.58 -5.54
N GLU A 26 6.88 16.01 -6.11
CA GLU A 26 7.24 17.43 -6.24
C GLU A 26 6.15 18.23 -6.98
N ASN A 27 5.57 17.66 -8.04
CA ASN A 27 4.49 18.29 -8.80
C ASN A 27 3.15 18.39 -8.03
N ARG A 28 3.04 17.76 -6.85
CA ARG A 28 1.81 17.70 -6.05
C ARG A 28 1.84 18.53 -4.77
N LYS A 29 2.91 19.31 -4.53
CA LYS A 29 3.06 20.15 -3.32
C LYS A 29 2.88 19.34 -2.03
N ILE A 30 3.62 18.25 -1.90
CA ILE A 30 3.53 17.35 -0.75
C ILE A 30 4.30 17.94 0.44
N ASP A 31 3.65 18.00 1.60
CA ASP A 31 4.21 18.58 2.83
C ASP A 31 4.69 17.52 3.85
N LYS A 32 4.26 16.25 3.69
CA LYS A 32 4.54 15.16 4.64
C LYS A 32 4.83 13.86 3.90
N ILE A 33 5.90 13.17 4.27
CA ILE A 33 6.34 11.96 3.58
C ILE A 33 6.73 10.89 4.60
N ALA A 34 6.28 9.66 4.36
CA ALA A 34 6.79 8.47 5.02
C ALA A 34 7.45 7.55 4.00
N ILE A 35 8.57 6.95 4.36
CA ILE A 35 9.25 5.90 3.61
C ILE A 35 9.25 4.64 4.47
N VAL A 36 8.83 3.52 3.89
CA VAL A 36 8.79 2.21 4.53
C VAL A 36 9.59 1.24 3.67
N ALA A 37 10.53 0.52 4.29
CA ALA A 37 11.35 -0.48 3.61
C ALA A 37 11.45 -1.74 4.47
N ILE A 38 11.71 -2.88 3.83
CA ILE A 38 11.96 -4.15 4.51
C ILE A 38 13.42 -4.52 4.28
N ASP A 39 14.16 -4.69 5.36
CA ASP A 39 15.53 -5.18 5.31
C ASP A 39 15.53 -6.64 4.82
N LYS A 40 16.28 -6.89 3.75
CA LYS A 40 16.34 -8.20 3.11
C LYS A 40 17.04 -9.26 3.98
N THR A 41 17.88 -8.86 4.92
CA THR A 41 18.72 -9.76 5.73
C THR A 41 17.97 -10.33 6.93
N ASN A 42 17.14 -9.53 7.58
CA ASN A 42 16.43 -9.91 8.82
C ASN A 42 14.90 -9.72 8.76
N GLY A 43 14.37 -9.13 7.69
CA GLY A 43 12.93 -8.86 7.54
C GLY A 43 12.43 -7.68 8.37
N GLU A 44 13.32 -6.92 9.01
CA GLU A 44 12.95 -5.76 9.82
C GLU A 44 12.33 -4.66 8.96
N VAL A 45 11.25 -4.08 9.44
CA VAL A 45 10.60 -2.94 8.79
C VAL A 45 11.26 -1.65 9.25
N ILE A 46 11.95 -0.99 8.33
CA ILE A 46 12.60 0.31 8.57
C ILE A 46 11.62 1.40 8.12
N THR A 47 11.41 2.40 8.98
CA THR A 47 10.53 3.53 8.68
C THR A 47 11.24 4.87 8.86
N GLY A 48 11.03 5.77 7.90
CA GLY A 48 11.50 7.15 7.94
C GLY A 48 10.32 8.10 7.76
N TYR A 49 10.32 9.22 8.49
CA TYR A 49 9.22 10.19 8.48
C TYR A 49 9.75 11.61 8.37
N HIS A 50 9.17 12.40 7.46
CA HIS A 50 9.39 13.84 7.36
C HIS A 50 8.10 14.57 7.76
N ASP A 51 8.17 15.31 8.86
CA ASP A 51 7.09 16.14 9.42
C ASP A 51 5.75 15.41 9.67
N CYS A 52 5.80 14.10 9.91
CA CYS A 52 4.63 13.31 10.27
C CYS A 52 4.41 13.29 11.78
N THR A 53 3.23 13.75 12.22
CA THR A 53 2.72 13.55 13.58
C THR A 53 2.28 12.10 13.79
N PHE A 54 1.93 11.74 15.04
CA PHE A 54 1.34 10.43 15.32
C PHE A 54 0.07 10.17 14.49
N ALA A 55 -0.81 11.16 14.37
CA ALA A 55 -2.05 11.03 13.61
C ALA A 55 -1.78 10.83 12.11
N ASP A 56 -0.81 11.56 11.54
CA ASP A 56 -0.41 11.39 10.14
C ASP A 56 0.07 9.96 9.87
N LYS A 57 0.90 9.41 10.77
CA LYS A 57 1.42 8.05 10.67
C LYS A 57 0.30 7.01 10.73
N ALA A 58 -0.67 7.20 11.62
CA ALA A 58 -1.82 6.30 11.74
C ALA A 58 -2.65 6.26 10.44
N VAL A 59 -2.90 7.43 9.83
CA VAL A 59 -3.62 7.52 8.55
C VAL A 59 -2.82 6.86 7.43
N MET A 60 -1.51 7.11 7.33
CA MET A 60 -0.65 6.47 6.32
C MET A 60 -0.63 4.95 6.47
N ALA A 61 -0.48 4.44 7.70
CA ALA A 61 -0.50 3.00 7.97
C ALA A 61 -1.85 2.36 7.63
N ALA A 62 -2.97 3.04 7.92
CA ALA A 62 -4.30 2.57 7.57
C ALA A 62 -4.49 2.48 6.05
N ASN A 63 -3.94 3.41 5.27
CA ASN A 63 -3.99 3.35 3.80
C ASN A 63 -3.20 2.15 3.25
N ILE A 64 -2.02 1.88 3.79
CA ILE A 64 -1.23 0.68 3.41
C ILE A 64 -1.99 -0.61 3.75
N GLN A 65 -2.61 -0.67 4.94
CA GLN A 65 -3.41 -1.83 5.33
C GLN A 65 -4.62 -2.02 4.41
N ALA A 66 -5.32 -0.93 4.05
CA ALA A 66 -6.46 -0.99 3.15
C ALA A 66 -6.07 -1.53 1.76
N ASP A 67 -4.91 -1.12 1.22
CA ASP A 67 -4.38 -1.64 -0.04
C ASP A 67 -4.10 -3.16 0.02
N ALA A 68 -3.47 -3.62 1.11
CA ALA A 68 -3.21 -5.04 1.33
C ALA A 68 -4.50 -5.88 1.46
N ILE A 69 -5.51 -5.34 2.15
CA ILE A 69 -6.83 -5.98 2.28
C ILE A 69 -7.51 -6.03 0.90
N TYR A 70 -7.50 -4.94 0.15
CA TYR A 70 -8.07 -4.90 -1.19
C TYR A 70 -7.44 -5.95 -2.12
N GLY A 71 -6.11 -6.05 -2.12
CA GLY A 71 -5.39 -7.10 -2.85
C GLY A 71 -5.79 -8.51 -2.41
N SER A 72 -5.97 -8.73 -1.10
CA SER A 72 -6.38 -10.02 -0.55
C SER A 72 -7.81 -10.39 -0.95
N VAL A 73 -8.74 -9.43 -0.95
CA VAL A 73 -10.12 -9.66 -1.42
C VAL A 73 -10.12 -10.02 -2.90
N LEU A 74 -9.38 -9.27 -3.73
CA LEU A 74 -9.28 -9.56 -5.16
C LEU A 74 -8.69 -10.94 -5.45
N ALA A 75 -7.65 -11.35 -4.71
CA ALA A 75 -7.01 -12.66 -4.88
C ALA A 75 -7.95 -13.83 -4.52
N ASN A 76 -8.97 -13.58 -3.70
CA ASN A 76 -9.92 -14.59 -3.23
C ASN A 76 -11.34 -14.35 -3.75
N ALA A 77 -11.52 -13.45 -4.73
CA ALA A 77 -12.83 -12.99 -5.16
C ALA A 77 -13.73 -14.14 -5.64
N ASP A 78 -13.19 -15.09 -6.39
CA ASP A 78 -13.93 -16.23 -6.92
C ASP A 78 -14.46 -17.14 -5.80
N GLN A 79 -13.63 -17.41 -4.78
CA GLN A 79 -14.04 -18.20 -3.62
C GLN A 79 -15.10 -17.47 -2.79
N ILE A 80 -14.95 -16.16 -2.60
CA ILE A 80 -15.93 -15.34 -1.86
C ILE A 80 -17.28 -15.33 -2.57
N VAL A 81 -17.29 -15.20 -3.91
CA VAL A 81 -18.52 -15.26 -4.71
C VAL A 81 -19.17 -16.64 -4.59
N GLN A 82 -18.38 -17.71 -4.71
CA GLN A 82 -18.90 -19.07 -4.61
C GLN A 82 -19.50 -19.35 -3.22
N GLU A 83 -18.81 -18.98 -2.15
CA GLU A 83 -19.35 -19.11 -0.78
C GLU A 83 -20.62 -18.26 -0.59
N ALA A 84 -20.68 -17.06 -1.16
CA ALA A 84 -21.87 -16.21 -1.10
C ALA A 84 -23.06 -16.82 -1.86
N GLU A 85 -22.82 -17.42 -3.03
CA GLU A 85 -23.83 -18.15 -3.81
C GLU A 85 -24.31 -19.41 -3.06
N ASP A 86 -23.39 -20.17 -2.46
CA ASP A 86 -23.70 -21.36 -1.67
C ASP A 86 -24.54 -21.01 -0.43
N ILE A 87 -24.23 -19.90 0.27
CA ILE A 87 -25.03 -19.37 1.38
C ILE A 87 -26.43 -18.94 0.90
N ALA A 88 -26.51 -18.23 -0.23
CA ALA A 88 -27.78 -17.79 -0.78
C ALA A 88 -28.68 -18.98 -1.18
N ASN A 89 -28.09 -20.02 -1.77
CA ASN A 89 -28.81 -21.21 -2.21
C ASN A 89 -29.21 -22.14 -1.06
N SER A 90 -28.43 -22.22 0.02
CA SER A 90 -28.77 -23.00 1.22
C SER A 90 -29.84 -22.35 2.11
N GLY A 91 -30.17 -21.07 1.89
CA GLY A 91 -31.33 -20.40 2.48
C GLY A 91 -32.68 -20.74 1.84
N TYR A 92 -32.72 -21.37 0.67
CA TYR A 92 -33.96 -21.73 -0.04
C TYR A 92 -34.59 -23.07 0.39
N ASP A 93 -33.91 -23.88 1.21
CA ASP A 93 -34.38 -25.21 1.62
C ASP A 93 -35.23 -25.25 2.92
N GLN A 94 -35.63 -24.10 3.48
CA GLN A 94 -36.47 -24.06 4.70
C GLN A 94 -37.99 -23.91 4.45
N ASN A 95 -38.47 -23.97 3.20
CA ASN A 95 -39.90 -23.87 2.85
C ASN A 95 -40.42 -25.07 2.04
N GLN A 96 -40.08 -26.30 2.43
CA GLN A 96 -40.84 -27.49 2.00
C GLN A 96 -41.60 -28.05 3.20
N LEU A 97 -42.80 -27.49 3.42
CA LEU A 97 -43.93 -28.13 4.11
C LEU A 97 -44.52 -29.22 3.21
#